data_AF-A0A317Z2W8-F1
#
_entry.id   AF-A0A317Z2W8-F1
#
_cell.length_a   1.000
_cell.length_b   1.000
_cell.length_c   1.000
_cell.angle_alpha   90.00
_cell.angle_beta   90.00
_cell.angle_gamma   90.00
#
_symmetry.space_group_name_H-M   'P 1'
#
loop_
_entity.id
_entity.type
_entity.pdbx_description
1 polymer ?
#
loop_
_entity_poly.entity_id
_entity_poly.type
_entity_poly.pdbx_seq_one_letter_code
_entity_poly.pdbx_strand_id
1 'polypeptide(L)'
;MSPQMISQILEIFYVLIGLQFVYTAYRVYREPSNMKRIGTAMFWCILGLLFMVGPYFPNWLNGLLVLLMGFLTITKNVTIGKVVGVEHQEEEQGATRFGNLLFIPAVVLAIVAVIVSTWTP
;
A
#
# COMPACT_ATOMS: atom_id res chain seq x y z
N MET A 1 20.31 -0.06 -19.14
CA MET A 1 19.20 -1.02 -19.34
C MET A 1 18.39 -0.56 -20.53
N SER A 2 17.85 -1.46 -21.37
CA SER A 2 16.95 -1.02 -22.44
C SER A 2 15.66 -0.45 -21.83
N PRO A 3 15.04 0.60 -22.42
CA PRO A 3 13.79 1.16 -21.92
C PRO A 3 12.69 0.11 -21.71
N GLN A 4 12.65 -0.90 -22.57
CA GLN A 4 11.72 -2.02 -22.52
C GLN A 4 11.88 -2.86 -21.24
N MET A 5 13.12 -3.15 -20.82
CA MET A 5 13.36 -3.91 -19.58
C MET A 5 12.89 -3.14 -18.35
N ILE A 6 13.10 -1.82 -18.31
CA ILE A 6 12.66 -0.97 -17.19
C ILE A 6 11.13 -0.99 -17.09
N SER A 7 10.43 -0.81 -18.20
CA SER A 7 8.97 -0.87 -18.24
C SER A 7 8.41 -2.21 -17.76
N GLN A 8 9.00 -3.33 -18.19
CA GLN A 8 8.55 -4.67 -17.75
C GLN A 8 8.77 -4.90 -16.26
N ILE A 9 9.92 -4.47 -15.73
CA ILE A 9 10.21 -4.56 -14.29
C ILE A 9 9.19 -3.75 -13.52
N LEU A 10 8.95 -2.49 -13.90
CA LEU A 10 7.98 -1.61 -13.26
C LEU A 10 6.56 -2.21 -13.31
N GLU A 11 6.14 -2.75 -14.44
CA GLU A 11 4.83 -3.38 -14.59
C GLU A 11 4.67 -4.56 -13.62
N ILE A 12 5.69 -5.43 -13.50
CA ILE A 12 5.68 -6.53 -12.53
C ILE A 12 5.55 -5.99 -11.10
N PHE A 13 6.32 -4.97 -10.72
CA PHE A 13 6.24 -4.37 -9.39
C PHE A 13 4.87 -3.74 -9.12
N TYR A 14 4.29 -3.03 -10.10
CA TYR A 14 2.97 -2.44 -9.96
C TYR A 14 1.88 -3.50 -9.80
N VAL A 15 1.95 -4.61 -10.53
CA VAL A 15 1.04 -5.76 -10.37
C VAL A 15 1.18 -6.38 -8.98
N LEU A 16 2.40 -6.59 -8.47
CA LEU A 16 2.64 -7.13 -7.13
C LEU A 16 2.10 -6.20 -6.02
N ILE A 17 2.32 -4.89 -6.15
CA ILE A 17 1.77 -3.89 -5.22
C ILE A 17 0.24 -3.91 -5.28
N GLY A 18 -0.34 -3.98 -6.48
CA GLY A 18 -1.78 -4.10 -6.67
C GLY A 18 -2.37 -5.34 -5.98
N LEU A 19 -1.71 -6.49 -6.12
CA LEU A 19 -2.10 -7.74 -5.46
C LEU A 19 -2.06 -7.62 -3.93
N GLN A 20 -1.03 -6.95 -3.38
CA GLN A 20 -0.92 -6.69 -1.95
C GLN A 20 -2.07 -5.80 -1.43
N PHE A 21 -2.52 -4.80 -2.21
CA PHE A 21 -3.67 -4.00 -1.85
C PHE A 21 -4.99 -4.78 -1.93
N VAL A 22 -5.17 -5.64 -2.94
CA VAL A 22 -6.33 -6.53 -3.02
C VAL A 22 -6.35 -7.52 -1.85
N TYR A 23 -5.19 -8.04 -1.44
CA TYR A 23 -5.08 -8.88 -0.23
C TYR A 23 -5.50 -8.10 1.02
N THR A 24 -5.07 -6.84 1.15
CA THR A 24 -5.51 -5.95 2.24
C THR A 24 -7.03 -5.75 2.21
N ALA A 25 -7.62 -5.51 1.03
CA ALA A 25 -9.06 -5.39 0.85
C ALA A 25 -9.79 -6.65 1.32
N TYR A 26 -9.29 -7.83 0.94
CA TYR A 26 -9.84 -9.12 1.36
C TYR A 26 -9.78 -9.32 2.88
N ARG A 27 -8.64 -9.00 3.50
CA ARG A 27 -8.48 -9.09 4.96
C ARG A 27 -9.46 -8.18 5.68
N VAL A 28 -9.58 -6.92 5.25
CA VAL A 28 -10.50 -5.94 5.83
C VAL A 28 -11.95 -6.38 5.67
N TYR A 29 -12.32 -6.90 4.50
CA TYR A 29 -13.67 -7.39 4.24
C TYR A 29 -14.06 -8.56 5.16
N ARG A 30 -13.12 -9.47 5.44
CA ARG A 30 -13.32 -10.62 6.33
C ARG A 30 -13.37 -10.26 7.81
N GLU A 31 -12.96 -9.05 8.20
CA GLU A 31 -12.93 -8.65 9.60
C GLU A 31 -14.33 -8.24 10.09
N PRO A 32 -15.00 -9.05 10.96
CA PRO A 32 -16.38 -8.81 11.34
C PRO A 32 -16.56 -7.60 12.27
N SER A 33 -15.50 -7.26 13.01
CA SER A 33 -15.42 -6.16 13.97
C SER A 33 -15.47 -4.77 13.31
N ASN A 34 -15.19 -4.68 12.00
CA ASN A 34 -15.18 -3.42 11.26
C ASN A 34 -16.57 -3.09 10.69
N MET A 35 -17.32 -2.20 11.36
CA MET A 35 -18.62 -1.71 10.86
C MET A 35 -18.52 -1.05 9.47
N LYS A 36 -17.35 -0.52 9.12
CA LYS A 36 -17.05 0.14 7.83
C LYS A 36 -16.17 -0.69 6.90
N ARG A 37 -16.12 -2.01 7.12
CA ARG A 37 -15.32 -2.97 6.33
C ARG A 37 -15.56 -2.89 4.83
N ILE A 38 -16.80 -2.66 4.40
CA ILE A 38 -17.16 -2.62 2.98
C ILE A 38 -16.56 -1.39 2.30
N GLY A 39 -16.70 -0.20 2.90
CA GLY A 39 -16.11 1.03 2.36
C GLY A 39 -14.59 0.99 2.32
N THR A 40 -13.97 0.46 3.37
CA THR A 40 -12.51 0.32 3.47
C THR A 40 -11.99 -0.72 2.48
N ALA A 41 -12.65 -1.87 2.33
CA ALA A 41 -12.28 -2.89 1.34
C ALA A 41 -12.44 -2.38 -0.10
N MET A 42 -13.51 -1.64 -0.41
CA MET A 42 -13.68 -1.04 -1.74
C MET A 42 -12.57 -0.04 -2.06
N PHE A 43 -12.17 0.80 -1.10
CA PHE A 43 -11.03 1.71 -1.26
C PHE A 43 -9.74 0.95 -1.62
N TRP A 44 -9.38 -0.08 -0.84
CA TRP A 44 -8.18 -0.88 -1.10
C TRP A 44 -8.26 -1.68 -2.40
N CYS A 45 -9.45 -2.12 -2.79
CA CYS A 45 -9.68 -2.82 -4.05
C CYS A 45 -9.49 -1.89 -5.26
N ILE A 46 -10.10 -0.69 -5.22
CA ILE A 46 -9.94 0.33 -6.28
C ILE A 46 -8.46 0.73 -6.42
N LEU A 47 -7.78 0.94 -5.29
CA LEU A 47 -6.35 1.26 -5.27
C LEU A 47 -5.51 0.12 -5.90
N GLY A 48 -5.80 -1.13 -5.55
CA GLY A 48 -5.13 -2.29 -6.12
C GLY A 48 -5.34 -2.43 -7.63
N LEU A 49 -6.55 -2.17 -8.11
CA LEU A 49 -6.88 -2.16 -9.54
C LEU A 49 -6.16 -1.03 -10.27
N LEU A 50 -6.10 0.17 -9.71
CA LEU A 50 -5.37 1.30 -10.31
C LEU A 50 -3.88 0.98 -10.50
N PHE A 51 -3.28 0.25 -9.56
CA PHE A 51 -1.88 -0.18 -9.68
C PHE A 51 -1.70 -1.31 -10.70
N MET A 52 -2.59 -2.31 -10.70
CA MET A 52 -2.44 -3.50 -11.54
C MET A 52 -2.82 -3.27 -13.01
N VAL A 53 -3.92 -2.56 -13.24
CA VAL A 53 -4.51 -2.39 -14.57
C VAL A 53 -4.71 -0.93 -14.99
N GLY A 54 -4.27 0.04 -14.17
CA GLY A 54 -4.37 1.47 -14.48
C GLY A 54 -3.85 1.88 -15.87
N PRO A 55 -2.69 1.38 -16.34
CA PRO A 55 -2.18 1.70 -17.68
C PRO A 55 -3.10 1.23 -18.83
N TYR A 56 -3.94 0.22 -18.59
CA TYR A 56 -4.87 -0.32 -19.59
C TYR A 56 -6.20 0.43 -19.61
N PHE A 57 -6.50 1.23 -18.58
CA PHE A 57 -7.71 2.04 -18.52
C PHE A 57 -7.56 3.38 -19.23
N PRO A 58 -8.64 3.88 -19.86
CA PRO A 58 -8.63 5.23 -20.40
C PRO A 58 -8.48 6.25 -19.27
N ASN A 59 -7.73 7.33 -19.52
CA ASN A 59 -7.36 8.33 -18.50
C ASN A 59 -8.55 8.89 -17.71
N TRP A 60 -9.72 9.06 -18.35
CA TRP A 60 -10.92 9.54 -17.68
C TRP A 60 -11.46 8.56 -16.62
N LEU A 61 -11.32 7.25 -16.86
CA LEU A 61 -11.75 6.21 -15.92
C LEU A 61 -10.81 6.13 -14.72
N ASN A 62 -9.49 6.26 -14.95
CA ASN A 62 -8.52 6.38 -13.86
C ASN A 62 -8.83 7.59 -12.97
N GLY A 63 -9.09 8.75 -13.58
CA GLY A 63 -9.49 9.95 -12.85
C GLY A 63 -10.78 9.74 -12.04
N LEU A 64 -11.79 9.08 -12.62
CA LEU A 64 -13.04 8.77 -11.95
C LEU A 64 -12.84 7.84 -10.74
N LEU A 65 -12.05 6.78 -10.89
CA LEU A 65 -11.73 5.84 -9.80
C LEU A 65 -11.00 6.55 -8.65
N VAL A 66 -10.08 7.47 -8.97
CA VAL A 66 -9.39 8.29 -7.96
C VAL A 66 -10.36 9.23 -7.24
N LEU A 67 -11.29 9.87 -7.96
CA LEU A 67 -12.33 10.70 -7.34
C LEU A 67 -13.26 9.87 -6.43
N LEU A 68 -13.64 8.66 -6.85
CA LEU A 68 -14.43 7.74 -6.03
C LEU A 68 -13.69 7.33 -4.76
N MET A 69 -12.38 7.07 -4.84
CA MET A 69 -11.56 6.84 -3.64
C MET A 69 -11.59 8.04 -2.70
N GLY A 70 -11.38 9.25 -3.23
CA GLY A 70 -11.43 10.49 -2.44
C GLY A 70 -12.80 10.67 -1.76
N PHE A 71 -13.89 10.38 -2.47
CA PHE A 71 -15.23 10.40 -1.90
C PHE A 71 -15.42 9.39 -0.76
N LEU A 72 -14.93 8.16 -0.92
CA LEU A 72 -14.95 7.13 0.13
C LEU A 72 -14.13 7.56 1.37
N THR A 73 -13.01 8.26 1.16
CA THR A 73 -12.19 8.80 2.24
C THR A 73 -12.89 9.94 2.98
N ILE A 74 -13.49 10.90 2.25
CA ILE A 74 -14.18 12.07 2.84
C ILE A 74 -15.43 11.65 3.61
N THR A 75 -16.18 10.68 3.09
CA THR A 75 -17.37 10.11 3.77
C THR A 75 -17.03 9.34 5.06
N LYS A 76 -15.74 9.34 5.47
CA LYS A 76 -15.20 8.61 6.63
C LYS A 76 -15.57 7.12 6.59
N ASN A 77 -15.83 6.55 5.42
CA ASN A 77 -16.14 5.13 5.22
C ASN A 77 -14.88 4.26 5.13
N VAL A 78 -13.71 4.90 5.11
CA VAL A 78 -12.40 4.27 5.26
C VAL A 78 -11.96 4.45 6.71
N THR A 79 -11.98 3.36 7.47
CA THR A 79 -11.43 3.33 8.83
C THR A 79 -10.08 2.66 8.81
N ILE A 80 -9.12 3.26 9.51
CA ILE A 80 -7.94 2.54 9.96
C ILE A 80 -8.49 1.42 10.85
N GLY A 81 -8.27 0.16 10.48
CA GLY A 81 -8.70 -0.97 11.29
C GLY A 81 -8.19 -0.80 12.72
N LYS A 82 -8.79 -1.47 13.70
CA LYS A 82 -8.25 -1.48 15.06
C LYS A 82 -6.77 -1.87 14.94
N VAL A 83 -5.87 -0.88 15.06
CA VAL A 83 -4.48 -1.15 15.41
C VAL A 83 -4.67 -1.96 16.67
N VAL A 84 -4.35 -3.27 16.59
CA VAL A 84 -4.41 -4.16 17.74
C VAL A 84 -3.74 -3.33 18.82
N GLY A 85 -4.52 -2.91 19.82
CA GLY A 85 -3.98 -2.17 20.93
C GLY A 85 -3.07 -3.17 21.57
N VAL A 86 -1.80 -3.15 21.16
CA VAL A 86 -0.74 -3.89 21.78
C VAL A 86 -0.80 -3.34 23.19
N GLU A 87 -1.30 -4.16 24.11
CA GLU A 87 -1.45 -3.81 25.52
C GLU A 87 -0.14 -3.11 25.93
N HIS A 88 -0.19 -1.91 26.53
CA HIS A 88 0.97 -1.02 26.66
C HIS A 88 2.28 -1.71 27.13
N GLN A 89 2.19 -2.86 27.79
CA GLN A 89 3.31 -3.73 28.13
C GLN A 89 4.04 -4.39 26.94
N GLU A 90 3.36 -4.81 25.88
CA GLU A 90 3.99 -5.40 24.68
C GLU A 90 4.64 -4.33 23.79
N GLU A 91 4.14 -3.08 23.79
CA GLU A 91 4.77 -1.94 23.08
C GLU A 91 6.12 -1.59 23.71
N GLU A 92 6.19 -1.52 25.04
CA GLU A 92 7.42 -1.24 25.77
C GLU A 92 8.45 -2.36 25.64
N GLN A 93 8.01 -3.63 25.67
CA GLN A 93 8.89 -4.79 25.45
C GLN A 93 9.38 -4.89 24.00
N GLY A 94 8.54 -4.56 23.01
CA GLY A 94 8.93 -4.48 21.60
C GLY A 94 9.92 -3.35 21.33
N ALA A 95 9.70 -2.17 21.93
CA ALA A 95 10.58 -1.02 21.80
C ALA A 95 11.96 -1.25 22.42
N THR A 96 12.01 -1.91 23.58
CA THR A 96 13.29 -2.29 24.22
C THR A 96 14.01 -3.42 23.48
N ARG A 97 13.27 -4.36 22.86
CA ARG A 97 13.85 -5.50 22.13
C ARG A 97 14.35 -5.16 20.73
N PHE A 98 13.60 -4.36 19.97
CA PHE A 98 13.93 -4.04 18.58
C PHE A 98 14.53 -2.64 18.40
N GLY A 99 14.19 -1.66 19.25
CA GLY A 99 14.78 -0.32 19.25
C GLY A 99 15.06 0.24 17.84
N ASN A 100 16.31 0.64 17.60
CA ASN A 100 16.75 1.17 16.30
C ASN A 100 16.87 0.11 15.19
N LEU A 101 16.84 -1.20 15.48
CA LEU A 101 16.86 -2.23 14.43
C LEU A 101 15.63 -2.15 13.53
N LEU A 102 14.50 -1.63 14.03
CA LEU A 102 13.29 -1.44 13.23
C LEU A 102 13.49 -0.42 12.09
N PHE A 103 14.47 0.47 12.25
CA PHE A 103 14.85 1.45 11.23
C PHE A 103 15.83 0.90 10.20
N ILE A 104 16.57 -0.18 10.49
CA ILE A 104 17.59 -0.72 9.57
C ILE A 104 17.01 -1.04 8.19
N PRO A 105 15.87 -1.75 8.05
CA PRO A 105 15.30 -2.04 6.73
C PRO A 105 14.98 -0.77 5.94
N ALA A 106 14.45 0.26 6.60
CA ALA A 106 14.11 1.53 5.96
C ALA A 106 15.37 2.32 5.56
N VAL A 107 16.39 2.36 6.43
CA VAL A 107 17.67 3.04 6.16
C VAL A 107 18.44 2.34 5.04
N VAL A 108 18.48 1.01 5.04
CA VAL A 108 19.11 0.22 3.97
C VAL A 108 18.43 0.49 2.63
N LEU A 109 17.08 0.52 2.60
CA LEU A 109 16.33 0.89 1.39
C LEU A 109 16.72 2.28 0.89
N ALA A 110 16.79 3.28 1.77
CA ALA A 110 17.16 4.65 1.41
C ALA A 110 18.59 4.74 0.86
N ILE A 111 19.56 4.11 1.54
CA ILE A 111 20.97 4.11 1.11
C ILE A 111 21.12 3.41 -0.24
N VAL A 112 20.51 2.23 -0.41
CA VAL A 112 20.55 1.49 -1.68
C VAL A 112 19.92 2.32 -2.79
N ALA A 113 18.79 2.99 -2.55
CA ALA A 113 18.17 3.87 -3.54
C ALA A 113 19.10 5.02 -3.96
N VAL A 114 19.77 5.68 -3.01
CA VAL A 114 20.74 6.75 -3.30
C VAL A 114 21.91 6.20 -4.13
N ILE A 115 22.52 5.09 -3.72
CA ILE A 115 23.64 4.46 -4.45
C ILE A 115 23.23 4.09 -5.87
N VAL A 116 22.09 3.43 -6.04
CA VAL A 116 21.59 3.04 -7.36
C VAL A 116 21.28 4.28 -8.21
N SER A 117 20.65 5.31 -7.64
CA SER A 117 20.33 6.54 -8.37
C SER A 117 21.54 7.36 -8.78
N THR A 118 22.64 7.29 -8.01
CA THR A 118 23.86 8.05 -8.28
C THR A 118 24.78 7.35 -9.29
N TRP A 119 24.70 6.02 -9.38
CA TRP A 119 25.51 5.21 -10.31
C TRP A 119 24.78 4.86 -11.62
N THR A 120 23.47 5.04 -11.70
CA THR A 120 22.69 4.85 -12.92
C THR A 120 22.46 6.23 -13.58
N PRO A 121 22.91 6.47 -14.83
CA PRO A 121 22.73 7.75 -15.52
C PRO A 121 21.26 8.05 -15.86
#